data_AF-A0ABD0RPZ6-F1
#
_entry.id   AF-A0ABD0RPZ6-F1
#
_cell.length_a   1.000
_cell.length_b   1.000
_cell.length_c   1.000
_cell.angle_alpha   90.00
_cell.angle_beta   90.00
_cell.angle_gamma   90.00
#
_symmetry.space_group_name_H-M   'P 1'
#
loop_
_entity.id
_entity.type
_entity.pdbx_description
1 polymer ?
#
loop_
_entity_poly.entity_id
_entity_poly.type
_entity_poly.pdbx_seq_one_letter_code
_entity_poly.pdbx_strand_id
1 'polypeptide(L)'
;AHQALLVAKNIDTFPTNQDRLAEGTIDVWWIVHDGGLLMLLPFLLRQHKVWRRCKMRIFTVAQLDDNSIQMKKDLQMFLYHLRLDAKVEVVEM
;
A
#
# COMPACT_ATOMS: atom_id res chain seq x y z
N ALA A 1 -10.60 -23.81 7.51
CA ALA A 1 -10.97 -22.39 7.64
C ALA A 1 -9.75 -21.56 7.24
N HIS A 2 -9.68 -21.10 5.99
CA HIS A 2 -8.57 -20.28 5.47
C HIS A 2 -9.16 -19.18 4.60
N GLN A 3 -9.68 -18.14 5.25
CA GLN A 3 -10.25 -16.97 4.58
C GLN A 3 -9.46 -15.74 5.01
N ALA A 4 -9.23 -14.82 4.07
CA ALA A 4 -8.78 -13.47 4.40
C ALA A 4 -9.96 -12.65 4.94
N LEU A 5 -9.70 -11.75 5.88
CA LEU A 5 -10.69 -10.81 6.42
C LEU A 5 -10.24 -9.38 6.11
N LEU A 6 -11.15 -8.57 5.57
CA LEU A 6 -10.96 -7.14 5.38
C LEU A 6 -12.01 -6.39 6.19
N VAL A 7 -11.55 -5.49 7.07
CA VAL A 7 -12.42 -4.66 7.92
C VAL A 7 -12.25 -3.21 7.48
N ALA A 8 -13.31 -2.62 6.91
CA ALA A 8 -13.34 -1.21 6.55
C ALA A 8 -13.83 -0.37 7.74
N LYS A 9 -13.05 0.65 8.10
CA LYS A 9 -13.41 1.61 9.15
C LYS A 9 -13.93 2.91 8.53
N ASN A 10 -14.95 3.52 9.13
CA ASN A 10 -15.59 4.78 8.68
C ASN A 10 -16.16 4.69 7.25
N ILE A 11 -16.91 3.61 6.97
CA ILE A 11 -17.41 3.32 5.61
C ILE A 11 -18.40 4.38 5.09
N ASP A 12 -19.05 5.12 5.98
CA ASP A 12 -19.91 6.26 5.68
C ASP A 12 -19.18 7.39 4.93
N THR A 13 -17.85 7.47 5.08
CA THR A 13 -17.01 8.47 4.39
C THR A 13 -16.39 7.97 3.09
N PHE A 14 -16.64 6.72 2.69
CA PHE A 14 -16.09 6.19 1.44
C PHE A 14 -16.71 6.87 0.21
N PRO A 15 -15.93 7.04 -0.87
CA PRO A 15 -16.46 7.56 -2.11
C PRO A 15 -17.46 6.59 -2.73
N THR A 16 -18.46 7.13 -3.41
CA THR A 16 -19.42 6.41 -4.22
C THR A 16 -18.84 6.06 -5.59
N ASN A 17 -19.55 5.22 -6.35
CA ASN A 17 -19.16 4.87 -7.71
C ASN A 17 -19.31 6.01 -8.73
N GLN A 18 -19.93 7.13 -8.35
CA GLN A 18 -20.03 8.32 -9.19
C GLN A 18 -18.83 9.24 -9.01
N ASP A 19 -18.16 9.15 -7.87
CA ASP A 19 -17.00 9.96 -7.55
C ASP A 19 -15.80 9.62 -8.43
N ARG A 20 -14.95 10.63 -8.61
CA ARG A 20 -13.64 10.50 -9.24
C ARG A 20 -12.68 11.35 -8.44
N LEU A 21 -11.85 10.71 -7.63
CA LEU A 21 -10.85 11.42 -6.87
C LEU A 21 -9.89 12.08 -7.87
N ALA A 22 -9.82 13.41 -7.84
CA ALA A 22 -9.00 14.17 -8.77
C ALA A 22 -7.51 13.88 -8.52
N GLU A 23 -7.14 13.75 -7.25
CA GLU A 23 -5.82 13.40 -6.75
C GLU A 23 -5.96 12.78 -5.34
N GLY A 24 -4.88 12.20 -4.84
CA GLY A 24 -4.84 11.63 -3.48
C GLY A 24 -3.74 10.59 -3.34
N THR A 25 -3.63 10.00 -2.16
CA THR A 25 -2.69 8.91 -1.89
C THR A 25 -3.39 7.67 -1.35
N ILE A 26 -2.92 6.50 -1.76
CA ILE A 26 -3.23 5.23 -1.11
C ILE A 26 -1.96 4.84 -0.34
N ASP A 27 -2.06 4.92 0.98
CA ASP A 27 -0.94 4.67 1.88
C ASP A 27 -1.05 3.27 2.46
N VAL A 28 -0.02 2.46 2.27
CA VAL A 28 0.06 1.08 2.74
C VAL A 28 1.11 1.00 3.84
N TRP A 29 0.68 0.62 5.03
CA TRP A 29 1.58 0.34 6.15
C TRP A 29 1.90 -1.16 6.18
N TRP A 30 3.05 -1.51 5.63
CA TRP A 30 3.53 -2.89 5.55
C TRP A 30 4.38 -3.22 6.78
N ILE A 31 3.68 -3.57 7.87
CA ILE A 31 4.29 -3.86 9.18
C ILE A 31 4.47 -5.37 9.41
N VAL A 32 3.75 -6.20 8.64
CA VAL A 32 3.74 -7.67 8.81
C VAL A 32 3.82 -8.39 7.47
N HIS A 33 4.39 -9.60 7.48
CA HIS A 33 4.39 -10.48 6.31
C HIS A 33 3.01 -11.11 6.12
N ASP A 34 2.34 -10.69 5.07
CA ASP A 34 0.94 -11.01 4.75
C ASP A 34 0.80 -11.77 3.41
N GLY A 35 1.92 -12.27 2.88
CA GLY A 35 1.96 -12.94 1.58
C GLY A 35 1.71 -12.01 0.39
N GLY A 36 1.79 -10.69 0.57
CA GLY A 36 1.65 -9.70 -0.50
C GLY A 36 0.22 -9.23 -0.75
N LEU A 37 -0.75 -9.60 0.11
CA LEU A 37 -2.15 -9.16 -0.01
C LEU A 37 -2.29 -7.63 0.05
N LEU A 38 -1.57 -6.97 0.96
CA LEU A 38 -1.49 -5.53 1.16
C LEU A 38 -0.93 -4.79 -0.07
N MET A 39 -0.21 -5.50 -0.94
CA MET A 39 0.32 -4.97 -2.19
C MET A 39 -0.69 -5.14 -3.34
N LEU A 40 -1.47 -6.22 -3.31
CA LEU A 40 -2.48 -6.51 -4.32
C LEU A 40 -3.69 -5.56 -4.23
N LEU A 41 -4.17 -5.27 -3.01
CA LEU A 41 -5.33 -4.41 -2.79
C LEU A 41 -5.20 -3.01 -3.42
N PRO A 42 -4.15 -2.21 -3.17
CA PRO A 42 -4.01 -0.89 -3.76
C PRO A 42 -3.83 -0.94 -5.28
N PHE A 43 -3.19 -2.00 -5.81
CA PHE A 43 -3.10 -2.22 -7.25
C PHE A 43 -4.48 -2.40 -7.88
N LEU A 44 -5.33 -3.27 -7.30
CA LEU A 44 -6.69 -3.48 -7.77
C LEU A 44 -7.56 -2.23 -7.62
N LEU A 45 -7.45 -1.50 -6.50
CA LEU A 45 -8.18 -0.25 -6.30
C LEU A 45 -7.87 0.77 -7.39
N ARG A 46 -6.59 0.95 -7.76
CA ARG A 46 -6.17 1.89 -8.81
C ARG A 46 -6.66 1.51 -10.22
N GLN A 47 -7.12 0.28 -10.44
CA GLN A 47 -7.78 -0.08 -11.70
C GLN A 47 -9.19 0.53 -11.80
N HIS A 48 -9.84 0.82 -10.67
CA HIS A 48 -11.17 1.42 -10.63
C HIS A 48 -11.12 2.94 -10.88
N LYS A 49 -12.09 3.47 -11.62
CA LYS A 49 -12.17 4.89 -12.04
C LYS A 49 -12.13 5.89 -10.88
N VAL A 50 -12.61 5.50 -9.70
CA VAL A 50 -12.64 6.34 -8.49
C VAL A 50 -11.22 6.63 -7.99
N TRP A 51 -10.33 5.62 -8.00
CA TRP A 51 -9.01 5.67 -7.35
C TRP A 51 -7.85 5.73 -8.35
N ARG A 52 -8.12 5.66 -9.66
CA ARG A 52 -7.08 5.55 -10.70
C ARG A 52 -6.04 6.67 -10.69
N ARG A 53 -6.40 7.85 -10.17
CA ARG A 53 -5.51 9.02 -10.07
C ARG A 53 -4.74 9.09 -8.75
N CYS A 54 -5.03 8.22 -7.79
CA CYS A 54 -4.31 8.19 -6.52
C CYS A 54 -2.89 7.64 -6.71
N LYS A 55 -1.92 8.25 -6.00
CA LYS A 55 -0.53 7.79 -5.95
C LYS A 55 -0.38 6.76 -4.83
N MET A 56 0.41 5.72 -5.04
CA MET A 56 0.66 4.70 -4.02
C MET A 56 1.91 5.05 -3.21
N ARG A 57 1.82 4.92 -1.89
CA ARG A 57 2.96 5.06 -0.96
C ARG A 57 2.99 3.87 -0.03
N ILE A 58 4.17 3.33 0.20
CA ILE A 58 4.38 2.18 1.07
C ILE A 58 5.33 2.59 2.17
N PHE A 59 4.88 2.34 3.39
CA PHE A 59 5.60 2.61 4.62
C PHE A 59 5.93 1.28 5.27
N THR A 60 7.19 1.07 5.59
CA THR A 60 7.65 -0.05 6.43
C THR A 60 8.32 0.52 7.67
N VAL A 61 8.27 -0.21 8.78
CA VAL A 61 8.88 0.22 10.05
C VAL A 61 10.17 -0.55 10.25
N ALA A 62 11.27 0.16 10.50
CA ALA A 62 12.55 -0.42 10.87
C ALA A 62 12.77 -0.28 12.38
N GLN A 63 13.27 -1.34 13.00
CA GLN A 63 13.72 -1.34 14.40
C GLN A 63 15.16 -0.82 14.50
N LEU A 64 15.62 -0.50 15.72
CA LEU A 64 16.95 0.08 15.96
C LEU A 64 18.11 -0.74 15.39
N ASP A 65 17.98 -2.07 15.38
CA ASP A 65 19.03 -2.98 14.89
C ASP A 65 18.90 -3.29 13.39
N ASP A 66 17.85 -2.79 12.72
CA ASP A 66 17.61 -3.04 11.30
C ASP A 66 18.44 -2.11 10.41
N ASN A 67 18.90 -2.64 9.28
CA ASN A 67 19.50 -1.81 8.23
C ASN A 67 18.41 -1.17 7.37
N SER A 68 17.94 0.02 7.77
CA SER A 68 16.86 0.77 7.11
C SER A 68 17.15 1.05 5.63
N ILE A 69 18.43 1.26 5.27
CA ILE A 69 18.87 1.48 3.88
C ILE A 69 18.69 0.22 3.04
N GLN A 70 19.14 -0.93 3.55
CA GLN A 70 19.01 -2.20 2.84
C GLN A 70 17.53 -2.60 2.69
N MET A 71 16.75 -2.45 3.76
CA MET A 71 15.30 -2.70 3.75
C MET A 71 14.58 -1.87 2.68
N LYS A 72 14.93 -0.58 2.56
CA LYS A 72 14.39 0.28 1.50
C LYS A 72 14.72 -0.24 0.10
N LYS A 73 15.97 -0.63 -0.14
CA LYS A 73 16.42 -1.16 -1.44
C LYS A 73 15.70 -2.45 -1.80
N ASP A 74 15.58 -3.37 -0.85
CA ASP A 74 14.92 -4.67 -1.07
C ASP A 74 13.43 -4.48 -1.40
N LEU A 75 12.75 -3.59 -0.69
CA LEU A 75 11.36 -3.25 -0.98
C LEU A 75 11.19 -2.57 -2.34
N GLN A 76 12.11 -1.67 -2.73
CA GLN A 76 12.11 -1.06 -4.06
C GLN A 76 12.33 -2.10 -5.17
N MET A 77 13.27 -3.03 -4.98
CA MET A 77 13.52 -4.13 -5.93
C MET A 77 12.32 -5.06 -6.04
N PHE A 78 11.67 -5.39 -4.93
CA PHE A 78 10.46 -6.20 -4.92
C PHE A 78 9.33 -5.54 -5.72
N LEU A 79 9.09 -4.25 -5.51
CA LEU A 79 8.11 -3.46 -6.28
C LEU A 79 8.42 -3.42 -7.77
N TYR A 80 9.69 -3.25 -8.12
CA TYR A 80 10.14 -3.25 -9.50
C TYR A 80 9.78 -4.56 -10.21
N HIS A 81 10.07 -5.71 -9.57
CA HIS A 81 9.70 -7.03 -10.12
C HIS A 81 8.18 -7.20 -10.29
N LEU A 82 7.38 -6.62 -9.39
CA LEU A 82 5.93 -6.63 -9.49
C LEU A 82 5.36 -5.57 -10.47
N ARG A 83 6.20 -4.69 -11.02
CA ARG A 83 5.81 -3.55 -11.87
C ARG A 83 4.80 -2.63 -11.18
N LEU A 84 4.96 -2.46 -9.87
CA LEU A 84 4.14 -1.59 -9.05
C LEU A 84 4.81 -0.22 -8.87
N ASP A 85 4.14 0.83 -9.34
CA ASP A 85 4.57 2.21 -9.17
C ASP A 85 4.11 2.75 -7.80
N ALA A 86 5.04 2.76 -6.84
CA ALA A 86 4.86 3.33 -5.50
C ALA A 86 6.13 4.00 -4.96
N LYS A 87 5.91 5.03 -4.14
CA LYS A 87 6.95 5.60 -3.29
C LYS A 87 7.18 4.71 -2.08
N VAL A 88 8.45 4.45 -1.74
CA VAL A 88 8.84 3.67 -0.55
C VAL A 88 9.46 4.57 0.52
N GLU A 89 8.93 4.48 1.73
CA GLU A 89 9.43 5.16 2.92
C GLU A 89 9.67 4.14 4.04
N VAL A 90 10.83 4.22 4.68
CA VAL A 90 11.17 3.43 5.87
C VAL A 90 11.09 4.38 7.05
N VAL A 91 10.27 4.03 8.04
CA VAL A 91 10.06 4.83 9.25
C VAL A 91 10.81 4.15 10.39
N GLU A 92 11.71 4.90 11.04
CA GLU A 92 12.47 4.41 12.19
C GLU A 92 11.64 4.61 13.47
N MET A 93 11.63 3.60 14.36
CA MET A 93 10.96 3.63 15.67
C MET A 93 11.96 3.71 16.82
#